data_AF-A0A966N1B9-F1
#
_entry.id   AF-A0A966N1B9-F1
#
_cell.length_a   1.000
_cell.length_b   1.000
_cell.length_c   1.000
_cell.angle_alpha   90.00
_cell.angle_beta   90.00
_cell.angle_gamma   90.00
#
_symmetry.space_group_name_H-M   'P 1'
#
loop_
_entity.id
_entity.type
_entity.pdbx_description
1 polymer ?
#
loop_
_entity_poly.entity_id
_entity_poly.type
_entity_poly.pdbx_seq_one_letter_code
_entity_poly.pdbx_strand_id
1 'polypeptide(L)'
;MSLILITGAESVLVDREITRLVNSATNSEVTRLDGSDMEVGAFADATAPSLFSEARILVVRDLQDLIQDCYLFMAAVGTIQSNYQKNLCVK
;
A
#
# COMPACT_ATOMS: atom_id res chain seq x y z
N MET A 1 -7.72 5.35 -9.07
CA MET A 1 -6.80 4.75 -8.07
C MET A 1 -7.55 4.68 -6.75
N SER A 2 -7.65 3.51 -6.11
CA SER A 2 -8.23 3.40 -4.75
C SER A 2 -7.11 3.25 -3.73
N LEU A 3 -7.12 4.07 -2.69
CA LEU A 3 -6.20 3.95 -1.55
C LEU A 3 -6.95 3.29 -0.38
N ILE A 4 -6.31 2.33 0.28
CA ILE A 4 -6.85 1.70 1.49
C ILE A 4 -5.82 1.90 2.59
N LEU A 5 -6.24 2.53 3.69
CA LEU A 5 -5.40 2.63 4.89
C LEU A 5 -5.91 1.64 5.92
N ILE A 6 -5.03 0.71 6.30
CA ILE A 6 -5.31 -0.29 7.33
C ILE A 6 -4.44 0.08 8.53
N THR A 7 -5.09 0.31 9.66
CA THR A 7 -4.42 0.55 10.94
C THR A 7 -4.96 -0.45 11.94
N GLY A 8 -4.09 -0.93 12.82
CA GLY A 8 -4.48 -1.87 13.87
C GLY A 8 -3.51 -1.78 15.03
N ALA A 9 -4.01 -2.10 16.22
CA ALA A 9 -3.16 -2.17 17.42
C ALA A 9 -2.14 -3.32 17.35
N GLU A 10 -2.43 -4.35 16.53
CA GLU A 10 -1.60 -5.53 16.36
C GLU A 10 -1.27 -5.74 14.87
N SER A 11 0.01 -5.95 14.57
CA SER A 11 0.50 -6.20 13.20
C SER A 11 -0.11 -7.46 12.57
N VAL A 12 -0.34 -8.51 13.36
CA VAL A 12 -0.92 -9.79 12.91
C VAL A 12 -2.32 -9.60 12.32
N LEU A 13 -3.12 -8.70 12.90
CA LEU A 13 -4.46 -8.40 12.44
C LEU A 13 -4.45 -7.63 11.12
N VAL A 14 -3.54 -6.66 11.01
CA VAL A 14 -3.32 -5.88 9.80
C VAL A 14 -2.92 -6.82 8.65
N ASP A 15 -1.93 -7.69 8.88
CA ASP A 15 -1.45 -8.67 7.89
C ASP A 15 -2.55 -9.62 7.41
N ARG A 16 -3.43 -10.07 8.31
CA ARG A 16 -4.56 -10.92 7.95
C ARG A 16 -5.52 -10.21 6.99
N GLU A 17 -5.80 -8.93 7.22
CA GLU A 17 -6.69 -8.16 6.35
C GLU A 17 -6.02 -7.76 5.02
N ILE A 18 -4.72 -7.45 5.02
CA ILE A 18 -3.93 -7.28 3.79
C ILE A 18 -4.02 -8.56 2.95
N THR A 19 -3.80 -9.72 3.58
CA THR A 19 -3.86 -11.01 2.89
C THR A 19 -5.25 -11.27 2.30
N ARG A 20 -6.32 -10.94 3.05
CA ARG A 20 -7.70 -11.03 2.56
C ARG A 20 -7.93 -10.16 1.32
N LEU A 21 -7.48 -8.91 1.35
CA LEU A 21 -7.65 -7.96 0.23
C LEU A 21 -6.87 -8.39 -1.00
N VAL A 22 -5.60 -8.76 -0.81
CA VAL A 22 -4.74 -9.26 -1.90
C VAL A 22 -5.36 -10.49 -2.55
N ASN A 23 -5.85 -11.45 -1.76
CA ASN A 23 -6.49 -12.66 -2.29
C ASN A 23 -7.84 -12.38 -2.98
N SER A 24 -8.50 -11.27 -2.66
CA SER A 24 -9.76 -10.88 -3.32
C SER A 24 -9.53 -10.26 -4.70
N ALA A 25 -8.32 -9.80 -4.99
CA ALA A 25 -7.97 -9.24 -6.28
C ALA A 25 -7.44 -10.32 -7.22
N THR A 26 -8.27 -10.72 -8.17
CA THR A 26 -7.90 -11.67 -9.22
C THR A 26 -7.03 -11.02 -10.30
N ASN A 27 -6.02 -11.75 -10.78
CA ASN A 27 -5.09 -11.31 -11.84
C ASN A 27 -4.45 -9.94 -11.55
N SER A 28 -3.87 -9.81 -10.35
CA SER A 28 -3.17 -8.60 -9.96
C SER A 28 -1.71 -8.87 -9.58
N GLU A 29 -0.83 -7.98 -10.01
CA GLU A 29 0.57 -7.96 -9.58
C GLU A 29 0.65 -7.32 -8.20
N VAL A 30 1.23 -8.03 -7.23
CA VAL A 30 1.27 -7.58 -5.83
C VAL A 30 2.71 -7.30 -5.43
N THR A 31 3.00 -6.02 -5.19
CA THR A 31 4.31 -5.58 -4.71
C THR A 31 4.19 -5.20 -3.24
N ARG A 32 5.06 -5.75 -2.40
CA ARG A 32 5.14 -5.42 -0.98
C ARG A 32 6.42 -4.65 -0.74
N LEU A 33 6.30 -3.46 -0.18
CA LEU A 33 7.42 -2.61 0.20
C LEU A 33 7.34 -2.33 1.69
N ASP A 34 8.51 -2.22 2.31
CA ASP A 34 8.64 -1.84 3.71
C ASP A 34 9.02 -0.36 3.80
N GLY A 35 8.41 0.36 4.72
CA GLY A 35 8.62 1.80 4.89
C GLY A 35 10.05 2.12 5.31
N SER A 36 10.65 1.27 6.17
CA SER A 36 12.02 1.45 6.67
C SER A 36 13.09 1.26 5.60
N ASP A 37 12.84 0.38 4.63
CA ASP A 37 13.75 0.05 3.53
C ASP A 37 13.32 0.73 2.21
N MET A 38 12.44 1.73 2.30
CA MET A 38 11.86 2.36 1.11
C MET A 38 12.86 3.32 0.46
N GLU A 39 13.21 3.00 -0.79
CA GLU A 39 13.95 3.90 -1.68
C GLU A 39 13.02 4.53 -2.72
N VAL A 40 13.28 5.79 -3.08
CA VAL A 40 12.50 6.53 -4.10
C VAL A 40 12.48 5.78 -5.45
N GLY A 41 13.59 5.14 -5.83
CA GLY A 41 13.67 4.35 -7.06
C GLY A 41 12.75 3.12 -7.05
N ALA A 42 12.74 2.37 -5.95
CA ALA A 42 11.86 1.20 -5.78
C ALA A 42 10.38 1.61 -5.76
N PHE A 43 10.06 2.74 -5.13
CA PHE A 43 8.71 3.29 -5.14
C PHE A 43 8.27 3.75 -6.54
N ALA A 44 9.16 4.43 -7.28
CA ALA A 44 8.89 4.89 -8.64
C ALA A 44 8.64 3.71 -9.59
N ASP A 45 9.39 2.62 -9.46
CA ASP A 45 9.20 1.41 -10.27
C ASP A 45 7.88 0.71 -9.92
N ALA A 46 7.59 0.57 -8.63
CA ALA A 46 6.33 -0.02 -8.17
C ALA A 46 5.08 0.78 -8.61
N THR A 47 5.22 2.10 -8.71
CA THR A 47 4.14 3.01 -9.15
C THR A 47 4.12 3.28 -10.66
N ALA A 48 5.13 2.82 -11.41
CA ALA A 48 5.17 2.97 -12.85
C ALA A 48 3.95 2.32 -13.51
N PRO A 49 3.42 2.84 -14.63
CA PRO A 49 2.27 2.25 -15.30
C PRO A 49 2.55 0.81 -15.76
N SER A 50 1.54 -0.07 -15.63
CA SER A 50 1.65 -1.45 -16.11
C SER A 50 1.64 -1.54 -17.63
N LEU A 51 2.68 -2.19 -18.18
CA LEU A 51 2.77 -2.51 -19.60
C LEU A 51 1.81 -3.63 -20.02
N PHE A 52 1.34 -4.44 -19.07
CA PHE A 52 0.49 -5.61 -19.33
C PHE A 52 -1.00 -5.36 -19.08
N SER A 53 -1.40 -4.12 -18.76
CA SER A 53 -2.78 -3.74 -18.45
C SER A 53 -3.42 -4.56 -17.30
N GLU A 54 -2.60 -5.23 -16.49
CA GLU A 54 -3.02 -5.95 -15.29
C GLU A 54 -3.24 -4.97 -14.12
N ALA A 55 -4.19 -5.28 -13.26
CA ALA A 55 -4.40 -4.51 -12.04
C ALA A 55 -3.17 -4.69 -11.13
N ARG A 56 -2.68 -3.62 -10.49
CA ARG A 56 -1.57 -3.70 -9.55
C ARG A 56 -2.00 -3.34 -8.14
N ILE A 57 -1.43 -4.04 -7.17
CA ILE A 57 -1.61 -3.79 -5.75
C ILE A 57 -0.26 -3.50 -5.13
N LEU A 58 -0.11 -2.29 -4.62
CA LEU A 58 1.03 -1.89 -3.81
C LEU A 58 0.64 -1.95 -2.33
N VAL A 59 1.37 -2.74 -1.56
CA VAL A 59 1.24 -2.81 -0.10
C VAL A 59 2.48 -2.18 0.51
N VAL A 60 2.29 -1.08 1.23
CA VAL A 60 3.37 -0.41 1.99
C VAL A 60 3.15 -0.68 3.47
N ARG A 61 4.12 -1.29 4.13
CA ARG A 61 4.15 -1.44 5.59
C ARG A 61 4.90 -0.29 6.23
N ASP A 62 4.63 -0.07 7.51
CA ASP A 62 5.34 0.90 8.35
C ASP A 62 5.45 2.28 7.69
N LEU A 63 4.32 2.76 7.19
CA LEU A 63 4.22 4.03 6.47
C LEU A 63 4.76 5.20 7.29
N GLN A 64 4.71 5.12 8.61
CA GLN A 64 5.28 6.13 9.51
C GLN A 64 6.80 6.30 9.37
N ASP A 65 7.50 5.24 8.94
CA ASP A 65 8.96 5.20 8.81
C ASP A 65 9.42 5.60 7.40
N LEU A 66 8.48 5.94 6.52
CA LEU A 66 8.76 6.35 5.15
C LEU A 66 9.60 7.64 5.11
N ILE A 67 10.55 7.70 4.18
CA ILE A 67 11.35 8.90 3.93
C ILE A 67 10.50 10.04 3.32
N GLN A 68 10.82 11.29 3.66
CA GLN A 68 10.10 12.49 3.23
C GLN A 68 9.93 12.59 1.70
N ASP A 69 10.92 12.15 0.92
CA ASP A 69 10.87 12.20 -0.54
C ASP A 69 9.82 11.24 -1.13
N CYS A 70 9.61 10.09 -0.50
CA CYS A 70 8.56 9.14 -0.90
C CYS A 70 7.16 9.68 -0.59
N TYR A 71 6.98 10.46 0.48
CA TYR A 71 5.69 11.13 0.76
C TYR A 71 5.25 12.06 -0.36
N LEU A 72 6.19 12.83 -0.92
CA LEU A 72 5.92 13.73 -2.04
C LEU A 72 5.45 12.94 -3.28
N PHE A 73 6.09 11.80 -3.54
CA PHE A 73 5.75 10.93 -4.64
C PHE A 73 4.39 10.25 -4.45
N MET A 74 4.07 9.79 -3.23
CA MET A 74 2.74 9.27 -2.89
C MET A 74 1.63 10.30 -3.09
N ALA A 75 1.87 11.56 -2.71
CA ALA A 75 0.90 12.64 -2.92
C ALA A 75 0.66 12.94 -4.42
N ALA A 76 1.68 12.76 -5.26
CA ALA A 76 1.58 12.94 -6.70
C ALA A 76 0.89 11.77 -7.40
N VAL A 77 1.18 10.53 -6.98
CA VAL A 77 0.63 9.30 -7.59
C VAL A 77 -0.79 8.99 -7.08
N GLY A 78 -1.05 9.31 -5.82
CA GLY A 78 -2.34 9.11 -5.16
C GLY A 78 -2.91 10.44 -4.70
N THR A 79 -3.76 11.06 -5.53
CA THR A 79 -4.71 12.04 -5.01
C THR A 79 -5.49 11.36 -3.90
N ILE A 80 -5.30 11.83 -2.67
CA ILE A 80 -5.85 11.28 -1.42
C ILE A 80 -7.38 11.45 -1.45
N GLN A 81 -8.09 10.61 -2.19
CA GLN A 81 -9.54 10.53 -2.19
C GLN A 81 -10.02 9.11 -2.56
N SER A 82 -9.97 8.23 -1.56
CA SER A 82 -11.05 7.30 -1.27
C SER A 82 -10.85 6.79 0.15
N ASN A 83 -11.60 7.34 1.11
CA ASN A 83 -11.44 7.00 2.53
C ASN A 83 -12.12 5.67 2.83
N TYR A 84 -11.39 4.56 2.63
CA TYR A 84 -11.68 3.31 3.35
C TYR A 84 -10.61 3.13 4.42
N GLN A 85 -10.91 3.63 5.62
CA GLN A 85 -10.10 3.40 6.82
C GLN A 85 -10.73 2.28 7.63
N LYS A 86 -10.04 1.14 7.71
CA LYS A 86 -10.46 0.01 8.54
C LYS A 86 -9.54 -0.04 9.75
N ASN A 87 -10.08 0.29 10.91
CA ASN A 87 -9.36 0.18 12.17
C ASN A 87 -9.62 -1.21 12.78
N LEU A 88 -8.58 -2.04 12.88
CA LEU A 88 -8.67 -3.34 13.54
C LEU A 88 -8.36 -3.17 15.02
N CYS A 89 -9.42 -3.08 15.81
CA CYS A 89 -9.37 -3.08 17.27
C CYS A 89 -9.84 -4.44 17.79
N VAL A 90 -9.06 -5.07 18.68
CA VAL A 90 -9.54 -6.20 19.49
C VAL A 90 -10.38 -5.61 20.61
N LYS A 91 -11.63 -6.05 20.74
CA LYS A 91 -12.53 -5.65 21.83
C LYS A 91 -12.06 -6.22 23.16
#